data_AF-A0A0F3GI74-F1
#
_entry.id   AF-A0A0F3GI74-F1
#
_cell.length_a   1.000
_cell.length_b   1.000
_cell.length_c   1.000
_cell.angle_alpha   90.00
_cell.angle_beta   90.00
_cell.angle_gamma   90.00
#
_symmetry.space_group_name_H-M   'P 1'
#
loop_
_entity.id
_entity.type
_entity.pdbx_description
1 polymer ?
#
loop_
_entity_poly.entity_id
_entity_poly.type
_entity_poly.pdbx_seq_one_letter_code
_entity_poly.pdbx_strand_id
1 'polypeptide(L)'
;MDTISGSDAMKPQVMPKWARELTRFMSVKPQFMLWGNIYDVYPMALSNGAVTTLKIMDYLKALLKANNYNLILGYEPLYGLKLLDGDAEAFKKITGEQIKNVSSLYSTVKERRRAAPPP
;
A
#
# COMPACT_ATOMS: atom_id res chain seq x y z
N MET A 1 11.91 -14.40 6.42
CA MET A 1 10.94 -13.34 6.06
C MET A 1 11.19 -12.22 7.03
N ASP A 2 11.97 -11.23 6.63
CA ASP A 2 12.34 -10.12 7.50
C ASP A 2 11.13 -9.20 7.64
N THR A 3 10.58 -9.15 8.85
CA THR A 3 9.48 -8.24 9.21
C THR A 3 9.98 -6.81 9.12
N ILE A 4 9.37 -6.04 8.21
CA ILE A 4 9.62 -4.60 8.05
C ILE A 4 9.28 -3.92 9.38
N SER A 5 10.29 -3.36 10.01
CA SER A 5 10.16 -2.63 11.27
C SER A 5 9.66 -1.22 10.96
N GLY A 6 8.88 -0.62 11.87
CA GLY A 6 8.49 0.79 11.78
C GLY A 6 9.66 1.79 11.74
N SER A 7 10.90 1.32 11.94
CA SER A 7 12.15 2.09 11.83
C SER A 7 12.87 1.95 10.48
N ASP A 8 12.33 1.21 9.51
CA ASP A 8 12.94 1.10 8.19
C ASP A 8 12.79 2.42 7.43
N ALA A 9 13.88 3.19 7.44
CA ALA A 9 13.90 4.54 6.93
C ALA A 9 14.05 4.55 5.41
N MET A 10 13.11 5.22 4.76
CA MET A 10 13.13 5.42 3.33
C MET A 10 14.30 6.36 2.96
N LYS A 11 15.39 5.81 2.43
CA LYS A 11 16.60 6.57 2.12
C LYS A 11 16.51 7.25 0.73
N PRO A 12 16.77 8.57 0.62
CA PRO A 12 16.65 9.29 -0.66
C PRO A 12 17.58 8.81 -1.78
N GLN A 13 18.68 8.11 -1.46
CA GLN A 13 19.66 7.65 -2.46
C GLN A 13 19.11 6.51 -3.33
N VAL A 14 18.22 5.69 -2.78
CA VAL A 14 17.63 4.52 -3.48
C VAL A 14 16.22 4.80 -3.99
N MET A 15 15.61 5.92 -3.61
CA MET A 15 14.27 6.28 -4.08
C MET A 15 14.27 6.67 -5.57
N PRO A 16 13.26 6.25 -6.35
CA PRO A 16 13.04 6.76 -7.68
C PRO A 16 12.72 8.26 -7.64
N LYS A 17 13.00 8.96 -8.74
CA LYS A 17 12.82 10.42 -8.84
C LYS A 17 11.41 10.87 -8.45
N TRP A 18 10.38 10.21 -9.00
CA TRP A 18 8.98 10.55 -8.74
C TRP A 18 8.62 10.44 -7.25
N ALA A 19 9.18 9.47 -6.52
CA ALA A 19 8.87 9.28 -5.09
C ALA A 19 9.45 10.41 -4.25
N ARG A 20 10.65 10.90 -4.59
CA ARG A 20 11.26 12.08 -3.96
C ARG A 20 10.51 13.36 -4.27
N GLU A 21 9.93 13.47 -5.47
CA GLU A 21 9.08 14.60 -5.82
C GLU A 21 7.75 14.54 -5.08
N LEU A 22 7.13 13.36 -5.00
CA LEU A 22 5.91 13.13 -4.22
C LEU A 22 6.10 13.64 -2.78
N THR A 23 7.14 13.20 -2.07
CA THR A 23 7.40 13.64 -0.69
C THR A 23 7.60 15.15 -0.57
N ARG A 24 8.31 15.78 -1.51
CA ARG A 24 8.53 17.24 -1.51
C ARG A 24 7.24 18.03 -1.69
N PHE A 25 6.33 17.54 -2.53
CA PHE A 25 5.10 18.26 -2.86
C PHE A 25 3.93 17.93 -1.93
N MET A 26 4.02 16.91 -1.08
CA MET A 26 2.95 16.52 -0.14
C MET A 26 2.46 17.68 0.73
N SER A 27 3.38 18.52 1.21
CA SER A 27 3.07 19.68 2.05
C SER A 27 2.39 20.81 1.28
N VAL A 28 2.49 20.83 -0.05
CA VAL A 28 1.96 21.90 -0.91
C VAL A 28 0.60 21.52 -1.47
N LYS A 29 0.47 20.32 -2.03
CA LYS A 29 -0.78 19.83 -2.63
C LYS A 29 -0.96 18.34 -2.34
N PRO A 30 -2.02 17.92 -1.62
CA PRO A 30 -2.24 16.52 -1.23
C PRO A 30 -2.95 15.69 -2.32
N GLN A 31 -2.72 15.99 -3.61
CA GLN A 31 -3.33 15.26 -4.72
C GLN A 31 -2.30 15.05 -5.82
N PHE A 32 -2.03 13.77 -6.13
CA PHE A 32 -1.00 13.36 -7.06
C PHE A 32 -1.54 12.36 -8.08
N MET A 33 -0.99 12.44 -9.29
CA MET A 33 -1.22 11.47 -10.33
C MET A 33 0.15 10.92 -10.73
N LEU A 34 0.32 9.61 -10.56
CA LEU A 34 1.53 8.90 -11.00
C LEU A 34 1.30 8.41 -12.43
N TRP A 35 2.22 8.73 -13.33
CA TRP A 35 2.15 8.34 -14.73
C TRP A 35 3.56 8.22 -15.33
N GLY A 36 3.68 7.54 -16.47
CA GLY A 36 4.96 7.30 -17.15
C GLY A 36 5.66 6.03 -16.66
N ASN A 37 6.97 6.12 -16.36
CA ASN A 37 7.79 4.98 -15.93
C ASN A 37 7.52 4.60 -14.46
N ILE A 38 6.32 4.06 -14.24
CA ILE A 38 5.88 3.49 -12.98
C ILE A 38 5.98 1.96 -13.10
N TYR A 39 6.74 1.35 -12.20
CA TYR A 39 7.02 -0.08 -12.16
C TYR A 39 6.23 -0.72 -11.02
N ASP A 40 6.05 -2.05 -11.09
CA ASP A 40 5.34 -2.78 -10.04
C ASP A 40 6.15 -2.90 -8.74
N VAL A 41 7.49 -2.77 -8.82
CA VAL A 41 8.41 -3.10 -7.74
C VAL A 41 9.47 -2.01 -7.56
N TYR A 42 9.72 -1.61 -6.31
CA TYR A 42 10.63 -0.52 -5.94
C TYR A 42 11.55 -0.88 -4.77
N PRO A 43 12.78 -0.36 -4.75
CA PRO A 43 13.75 -0.67 -3.69
C PRO A 43 13.41 0.05 -2.38
N MET A 44 13.60 -0.63 -1.26
CA MET A 44 13.50 -0.06 0.09
C MET A 44 14.76 -0.42 0.88
N ALA A 45 15.40 0.60 1.47
CA ALA A 45 16.50 0.40 2.38
C ALA A 45 15.96 -0.04 3.75
N LEU A 46 16.54 -1.11 4.30
CA LEU A 46 16.29 -1.57 5.65
C LEU A 46 17.26 -0.90 6.63
N SER A 47 16.87 -0.88 7.90
CA SER A 47 17.66 -0.34 9.02
C SER A 47 19.06 -0.96 9.15
N ASN A 48 19.21 -2.25 8.81
CA ASN A 48 20.50 -2.96 8.79
C ASN A 48 21.39 -2.65 7.57
N GLY A 49 20.98 -1.74 6.69
CA GLY A 49 21.73 -1.36 5.48
C GLY A 49 21.48 -2.25 4.26
N ALA A 50 20.72 -3.34 4.39
CA ALA A 50 20.30 -4.14 3.25
C ALA A 50 19.24 -3.39 2.41
N VAL A 51 19.07 -3.81 1.16
CA VAL A 51 18.02 -3.30 0.26
C VAL A 51 17.08 -4.45 -0.09
N THR A 52 15.80 -4.26 0.18
CA THR A 52 14.71 -5.15 -0.24
C THR A 52 13.88 -4.48 -1.32
N THR A 53 12.84 -5.15 -1.80
CA THR A 53 11.91 -4.61 -2.79
C THR A 53 10.46 -4.70 -2.31
N LEU A 54 9.69 -3.65 -2.56
CA LEU A 54 8.25 -3.60 -2.28
C LEU A 54 7.44 -3.44 -3.56
N LYS A 55 6.24 -4.02 -3.56
CA LYS A 55 5.24 -3.73 -4.58
C LYS A 55 4.79 -2.27 -4.47
N ILE A 56 4.32 -1.68 -5.56
CA ILE A 56 3.95 -0.26 -5.62
C ILE A 56 3.03 0.19 -4.48
N MET A 57 2.00 -0.58 -4.13
CA MET A 57 1.06 -0.23 -3.07
C MET A 57 1.72 -0.26 -1.68
N ASP A 58 2.56 -1.26 -1.41
CA ASP A 58 3.31 -1.35 -0.16
C ASP A 58 4.39 -0.27 -0.07
N TYR A 59 4.99 0.06 -1.20
CA TYR A 59 5.97 1.13 -1.31
C TYR A 59 5.35 2.50 -1.02
N LEU A 60 4.19 2.81 -1.62
CA LEU A 60 3.44 4.04 -1.35
C LEU A 60 2.96 4.11 0.11
N LYS A 61 2.46 3.00 0.65
CA LYS A 61 2.08 2.91 2.07
C LYS A 61 3.25 3.28 2.98
N ALA A 62 4.42 2.68 2.76
CA ALA A 62 5.60 2.98 3.56
C ALA A 62 6.08 4.43 3.39
N LEU A 63 5.98 4.98 2.17
CA LEU A 63 6.31 6.37 1.89
C LEU A 63 5.42 7.33 2.67
N LEU A 64 4.11 7.13 2.63
CA LEU A 64 3.15 7.93 3.39
C LEU A 64 3.37 7.77 4.90
N LYS A 65 3.61 6.55 5.39
CA LYS A 65 3.91 6.31 6.81
C LYS A 65 5.16 7.06 7.27
N ALA A 66 6.22 7.05 6.46
CA ALA A 66 7.44 7.81 6.72
C ALA A 66 7.24 9.34 6.71
N ASN A 67 6.13 9.83 6.14
CA ASN A 67 5.72 11.23 6.17
C ASN A 67 4.60 11.50 7.20
N ASN A 68 4.48 10.65 8.24
CA ASN A 68 3.58 10.80 9.39
C ASN A 68 2.07 10.76 9.06
N TYR A 69 1.68 10.06 8.00
CA TYR A 69 0.27 9.77 7.76
C TYR A 69 -0.17 8.59 8.64
N ASN A 70 -1.09 8.85 9.56
CA ASN A 70 -1.54 7.88 10.58
C ASN A 70 -2.70 6.98 10.15
N LEU A 71 -3.36 7.32 9.03
CA LEU A 71 -4.42 6.52 8.44
C LEU A 71 -4.24 6.51 6.93
N ILE A 72 -3.93 5.35 6.37
CA ILE A 72 -3.64 5.16 4.95
C ILE A 72 -4.68 4.20 4.39
N LEU A 73 -5.46 4.70 3.41
CA LEU A 73 -6.54 3.96 2.78
C LEU A 73 -6.21 3.70 1.32
N GLY A 74 -6.52 2.49 0.86
CA GLY A 74 -6.56 2.13 -0.55
C GLY A 74 -7.98 2.19 -1.04
N TYR A 75 -8.21 2.73 -2.23
CA TYR A 75 -9.50 2.64 -2.91
C TYR A 75 -9.34 1.88 -4.20
N GLU A 76 -10.11 0.80 -4.35
CA GLU A 76 -10.22 0.05 -5.60
C GLU A 76 -11.69 0.07 -6.03
N PRO A 77 -12.04 0.55 -7.24
CA PRO A 77 -13.44 0.74 -7.64
C PRO A 77 -14.35 -0.47 -7.43
N LEU A 78 -13.82 -1.69 -7.62
CA LEU A 78 -14.57 -2.94 -7.47
C LEU A 78 -14.75 -3.37 -6.02
N TYR A 79 -13.87 -2.98 -5.11
CA TYR A 79 -13.82 -3.47 -3.74
C TYR A 79 -14.12 -2.39 -2.69
N GLY A 80 -14.09 -1.12 -3.09
CA GLY A 80 -14.26 0.03 -2.21
C GLY A 80 -12.98 0.38 -1.43
N LEU A 81 -13.18 0.95 -0.25
CA LEU A 81 -12.09 1.35 0.65
C LEU A 81 -11.51 0.15 1.39
N LYS A 82 -10.18 0.12 1.48
CA LYS A 82 -9.39 -0.86 2.22
C LYS A 82 -8.46 -0.12 3.18
N LEU A 83 -8.39 -0.55 4.42
CA LEU A 83 -7.40 -0.06 5.37
C LEU A 83 -6.03 -0.64 5.01
N LEU A 84 -5.05 0.20 4.69
CA LEU A 84 -3.67 -0.21 4.37
C LEU A 84 -2.75 -0.09 5.59
N ASP A 85 -2.90 0.98 6.37
CA ASP A 85 -2.17 1.21 7.64
C ASP A 85 -3.00 2.17 8.53
N GLY A 86 -2.83 2.10 9.85
CA GLY A 86 -3.51 2.97 10.81
C GLY A 86 -4.53 2.25 11.71
N ASP A 87 -5.25 3.04 12.49
CA ASP A 87 -6.22 2.56 13.48
C ASP A 87 -7.56 2.16 12.86
N ALA A 88 -8.08 1.00 13.28
CA ALA A 88 -9.34 0.44 12.79
C ALA A 88 -10.56 1.21 13.28
N GLU A 89 -10.51 1.78 14.49
CA GLU A 89 -11.62 2.59 15.00
C GLU A 89 -11.70 3.93 14.27
N ALA A 90 -10.57 4.58 14.05
CA ALA A 90 -10.45 5.78 13.22
C ALA A 90 -10.97 5.53 11.80
N PHE A 91 -10.62 4.40 11.18
CA PHE A 91 -11.15 3.99 9.88
C PHE A 91 -12.69 3.95 9.87
N LYS A 92 -13.27 3.20 10.82
CA LYS A 92 -14.74 3.05 10.92
C LYS A 92 -15.42 4.39 11.17
N LYS A 93 -14.85 5.22 12.05
CA LYS A 93 -15.39 6.55 12.38
C LYS A 93 -15.39 7.50 11.18
N ILE A 94 -14.31 7.49 10.39
CA ILE A 94 -14.15 8.41 9.25
C ILE A 94 -14.93 7.94 8.01
N THR A 95 -14.93 6.64 7.73
CA THR A 95 -15.49 6.11 6.48
C THR A 95 -16.91 5.57 6.62
N GLY A 96 -17.35 5.22 7.84
CA GLY A 96 -18.58 4.48 8.06
C GLY A 96 -18.52 3.01 7.61
N GLU A 97 -17.41 2.58 7.00
CA GLU A 97 -17.21 1.22 6.50
C GLU A 97 -16.68 0.30 7.61
N GLN A 98 -17.00 -0.99 7.49
CA GLN A 98 -16.36 -2.03 8.30
C GLN A 98 -15.22 -2.67 7.52
N ILE A 99 -14.15 -3.05 8.22
CA ILE A 99 -13.01 -3.75 7.60
C ILE A 99 -13.50 -5.11 7.12
N LYS A 100 -13.71 -5.24 5.81
CA LYS A 100 -14.04 -6.52 5.17
C LYS A 100 -12.75 -7.33 5.03
N ASN A 101 -12.70 -8.50 5.66
CA ASN A 101 -11.58 -9.43 5.46
C ASN A 101 -11.61 -9.93 4.00
N VAL A 102 -10.72 -9.42 3.17
CA VAL A 102 -10.65 -9.73 1.72
C VAL A 102 -10.42 -11.23 1.47
N SER A 103 -9.92 -11.98 2.47
CA SER A 103 -9.79 -13.45 2.40
C SER A 103 -11.12 -14.16 2.10
N SER A 104 -12.26 -13.58 2.50
CA SER A 104 -13.58 -14.19 2.31
C SER A 104 -14.09 -14.07 0.87
N LEU A 105 -13.54 -13.18 0.04
CA LEU A 105 -13.98 -13.01 -1.36
C LEU A 105 -13.24 -13.95 -2.31
N TYR A 106 -11.98 -14.29 -2.00
CA TYR A 106 -11.19 -15.22 -2.81
C TYR A 106 -11.65 -16.68 -2.66
N SER A 107 -12.22 -17.07 -1.51
CA SER A 107 -12.82 -18.41 -1.35
C SER A 107 -14.06 -18.57 -2.23
N THR A 108 -14.97 -17.58 -2.24
CA THR A 108 -16.21 -17.63 -3.02
C THR A 108 -15.98 -17.75 -4.53
N VAL A 109 -14.93 -17.11 -5.06
CA VAL A 109 -14.58 -17.20 -6.50
C VAL A 109 -13.87 -18.52 -6.83
N LYS A 110 -13.06 -19.06 -5.90
CA LYS A 110 -12.34 -20.33 -6.10
C LYS A 110 -13.28 -21.54 -6.05
N GLU A 111 -14.38 -21.46 -5.30
CA GLU A 111 -15.41 -22.51 -5.25
C GLU A 111 -16.15 -22.65 -6.58
N ARG A 112 -16.55 -21.53 -7.20
CA ARG A 112 -17.34 -21.53 -8.46
C ARG A 112 -16.57 -22.09 -9.66
N ARG A 113 -15.24 -22.03 -9.66
CA ARG A 113 -14.40 -22.57 -10.76
C ARG A 113 -14.14 -24.07 -10.66
N ARG A 114 -14.42 -24.72 -9.52
CA ARG A 114 -14.27 -26.19 -9.36
C ARG A 114 -15.54 -26.98 -9.67
N ALA A 115 -16.68 -26.30 -9.89
CA ALA A 115 -17.97 -26.92 -10.12
C ALA A 115 -18.27 -27.27 -11.60
N ALA A 116 -17.29 -27.17 -12.51
CA ALA A 116 -17.44 -27.67 -13.87
C ALA A 116 -17.08 -29.17 -13.88
N PRO A 117 -17.99 -30.08 -14.27
CA PRO A 117 -17.67 -31.50 -14.35
C PRO A 117 -16.68 -31.73 -15.50
N PRO A 118 -15.71 -32.65 -15.35
CA PRO A 118 -14.82 -33.03 -16.45
C PRO A 118 -15.60 -33.72 -17.59
N PRO A 119 -15.08 -33.65 -18.83
CA PRO A 119 -15.74 -34.19 -20.03
C PRO A 119 -15.88 -35.72 -20.03
#